data_AF-A0A1G0X2A6-F1
#
_entry.id   AF-A0A1G0X2A6-F1
#
_cell.length_a   1.000
_cell.length_b   1.000
_cell.length_c   1.000
_cell.angle_alpha   90.00
_cell.angle_beta   90.00
_cell.angle_gamma   90.00
#
_symmetry.space_group_name_H-M   'P 1'
#
loop_
_entity.id
_entity.type
_entity.pdbx_description
1 polymer ?
#
loop_
_entity_poly.entity_id
_entity_poly.type
_entity_poly.pdbx_seq_one_letter_code
_entity_poly.pdbx_strand_id
1 'polypeptide(L)'
;MQPSNWQILVLKPTPAFLTFLSTQFNDAKIPEYRMLQTDNTAYVFPHQNSEEEFLDEIEAKYVNMFRHEIKRWLGEGQIAKDINASFLDFLCCFKFEVHTHLVLMEESLLDGNQMICIKPRTAMMKLIQDKLSSLNYGDDLVTQQEITQWQENGTVIVKNLPSVYDLRPFLRLQYYNLYETEMLRMCSDVTEIWPEVESYQMFCRYFVVEYHSQLLHLV
;
A
#
# COMPACT_ATOMS: atom_id res chain seq x y z
N MET A 1 13.90 -15.76 -7.02
CA MET A 1 13.86 -14.30 -6.83
C MET A 1 14.18 -14.05 -5.37
N GLN A 2 15.20 -13.24 -5.05
CA GLN A 2 15.48 -12.91 -3.64
C GLN A 2 14.39 -11.97 -3.14
N PRO A 3 13.90 -12.13 -1.88
CA PRO A 3 12.99 -11.18 -1.30
C PRO A 3 13.62 -9.78 -1.34
N SER A 4 12.81 -8.77 -1.64
CA SER A 4 13.27 -7.38 -1.60
C SER A 4 13.78 -7.08 -0.18
N ASN A 5 14.94 -6.44 -0.05
CA ASN A 5 15.45 -5.98 1.24
C ASN A 5 14.68 -4.77 1.81
N TRP A 6 13.49 -4.52 1.27
CA TRP A 6 12.68 -3.34 1.52
C TRP A 6 11.23 -3.75 1.75
N GLN A 7 10.56 -2.94 2.54
CA GLN A 7 9.13 -2.96 2.74
C GLN A 7 8.59 -1.53 2.71
N ILE A 8 7.34 -1.37 2.32
CA ILE A 8 6.68 -0.08 2.19
C ILE A 8 5.55 0.01 3.20
N LEU A 9 5.52 1.12 3.93
CA LEU A 9 4.44 1.49 4.83
C LEU A 9 3.60 2.60 4.18
N VAL A 10 2.36 2.30 3.83
CA VAL A 10 1.38 3.31 3.39
C VAL A 10 0.61 3.83 4.60
N LEU A 11 0.65 5.14 4.82
CA LEU A 11 -0.14 5.79 5.86
C LEU A 11 -1.48 6.23 5.28
N LYS A 12 -2.57 5.60 5.72
CA LYS A 12 -3.93 5.99 5.35
C LYS A 12 -4.52 6.85 6.48
N PRO A 13 -4.71 8.16 6.29
CA PRO A 13 -5.24 9.03 7.34
C PRO A 13 -6.60 8.55 7.85
N THR A 14 -6.85 8.64 9.15
CA THR A 14 -8.15 8.35 9.77
C THR A 14 -8.86 9.66 10.13
N PRO A 15 -10.16 9.61 10.51
CA PRO A 15 -10.83 10.79 11.06
C PRO A 15 -10.12 11.38 12.28
N ALA A 16 -9.37 10.57 13.05
CA ALA A 16 -8.61 11.07 14.19
C ALA A 16 -7.49 12.03 13.78
N PHE A 17 -6.89 11.85 12.59
CA PHE A 17 -5.90 12.80 12.09
C PHE A 17 -6.51 14.18 11.81
N LEU A 18 -7.73 14.23 11.28
CA LEU A 18 -8.43 15.52 11.12
C LEU A 18 -8.71 16.18 12.46
N THR A 19 -9.18 15.41 13.44
CA THR A 19 -9.40 15.90 14.80
C THR A 19 -8.10 16.44 15.38
N PHE A 20 -7.00 15.73 15.21
CA PHE A 20 -5.66 16.15 15.63
C PHE A 20 -5.27 17.49 14.97
N LEU A 21 -5.37 17.59 13.65
CA LEU A 21 -5.04 18.81 12.91
C LEU A 21 -5.91 19.98 13.38
N SER A 22 -7.22 19.76 13.54
CA SER A 22 -8.15 20.81 13.98
C SER A 22 -7.89 21.30 15.40
N THR A 23 -7.35 20.47 16.28
CA THR A 23 -7.09 20.80 17.69
C THR A 23 -5.74 21.50 17.88
N GLN A 24 -4.73 21.07 17.13
CA GLN A 24 -3.37 21.65 17.21
C GLN A 24 -3.23 22.93 16.37
N PHE A 25 -3.99 23.03 15.28
CA PHE A 25 -3.88 24.10 14.29
C PHE A 25 -5.23 24.82 14.08
N ASN A 26 -5.80 25.37 15.17
CA ASN A 26 -7.10 26.05 15.17
C ASN A 26 -7.26 27.15 14.09
N ASP A 27 -6.18 27.79 13.67
CA ASP A 27 -6.19 28.88 12.67
C ASP A 27 -5.91 28.40 11.23
N ALA A 28 -5.62 27.10 11.05
CA ALA A 28 -5.29 26.55 9.74
C ALA A 28 -6.55 26.12 8.97
N LYS A 29 -6.51 26.27 7.66
CA LYS A 29 -7.57 25.76 6.77
C LYS A 29 -7.39 24.24 6.63
N ILE A 30 -8.10 23.48 7.45
CA ILE A 30 -8.06 22.02 7.45
C ILE A 30 -8.77 21.48 6.18
N PRO A 31 -8.15 20.54 5.42
CA PRO A 31 -8.78 19.94 4.25
C PRO A 31 -9.94 19.00 4.62
N GLU A 32 -10.81 18.71 3.66
CA GLU A 32 -11.88 17.72 3.85
C GLU A 32 -11.31 16.29 3.91
N TYR A 33 -11.92 15.43 4.72
CA TYR A 33 -11.48 14.03 4.88
C TYR A 33 -11.30 13.28 3.56
N ARG A 34 -12.19 13.49 2.60
CA ARG A 34 -12.12 12.82 1.29
C ARG A 34 -10.84 13.15 0.55
N MET A 35 -10.31 14.36 0.70
CA MET A 35 -9.03 14.76 0.08
C MET A 35 -7.87 13.99 0.69
N LEU A 36 -7.90 13.73 2.00
CA LEU A 36 -6.87 12.94 2.68
C LEU A 36 -6.83 11.47 2.25
N GLN A 37 -7.88 10.99 1.56
CA GLN A 37 -7.97 9.62 1.06
C GLN A 37 -7.57 9.48 -0.41
N THR A 38 -7.35 10.57 -1.16
CA THR A 38 -7.15 10.47 -2.62
C THR A 38 -5.76 10.01 -3.01
N ASP A 39 -4.75 10.33 -2.22
CA ASP A 39 -3.35 9.97 -2.48
C ASP A 39 -2.64 9.85 -1.14
N ASN A 40 -2.25 8.64 -0.76
CA ASN A 40 -1.67 8.36 0.54
C ASN A 40 -0.16 8.27 0.42
N THR A 41 0.55 8.75 1.43
CA THR A 41 2.01 8.72 1.42
C THR A 41 2.50 7.31 1.74
N ALA A 42 3.45 6.84 0.94
CA ALA A 42 4.15 5.58 1.11
C ALA A 42 5.58 5.86 1.58
N TYR A 43 6.02 5.18 2.63
CA TYR A 43 7.34 5.33 3.22
C TYR A 43 8.12 4.04 3.05
N VAL A 44 9.36 4.16 2.57
CA VAL A 44 10.26 3.04 2.37
C VAL A 44 11.01 2.73 3.66
N PHE A 45 11.01 1.45 4.04
CA PHE A 45 11.74 0.91 5.18
C PHE A 45 12.60 -0.28 4.76
N PRO A 46 13.77 -0.49 5.38
CA PRO A 46 14.47 -1.76 5.26
C PRO A 46 13.55 -2.87 5.78
N HIS A 47 13.62 -4.03 5.13
CA HIS A 47 12.88 -5.20 5.58
C HIS A 47 13.39 -5.64 6.96
N GLN A 48 12.45 -5.88 7.88
CA GLN A 48 12.74 -6.34 9.23
C GLN A 48 12.37 -7.82 9.37
N ASN A 49 13.01 -8.52 10.31
CA ASN A 49 12.77 -9.95 10.49
C ASN A 49 11.54 -10.23 11.36
N SER A 50 11.04 -9.22 12.08
CA SER A 50 9.83 -9.32 12.90
C SER A 50 8.97 -8.06 12.85
N GLU A 51 7.70 -8.22 13.22
CA GLU A 51 6.77 -7.09 13.36
C GLU A 51 7.19 -6.13 14.49
N GLU A 52 7.80 -6.64 15.56
CA GLU A 52 8.30 -5.84 16.68
C GLU A 52 9.46 -4.94 16.25
N GLU A 53 10.47 -5.49 15.58
CA GLU A 53 11.57 -4.70 14.99
C GLU A 53 11.05 -3.65 14.00
N PHE A 54 9.99 -3.98 13.25
CA PHE A 54 9.38 -3.01 12.34
C PHE A 54 8.63 -1.91 13.08
N LEU A 55 7.91 -2.24 14.16
CA LEU A 55 7.22 -1.26 14.98
C LEU A 55 8.21 -0.30 15.65
N ASP A 56 9.34 -0.82 16.15
CA ASP A 56 10.42 -0.02 16.73
C ASP A 56 11.00 0.98 15.71
N GLU A 57 11.20 0.53 14.46
CA GLU A 57 11.68 1.38 13.37
C GLU A 57 10.65 2.46 12.98
N ILE A 58 9.35 2.13 13.02
CA ILE A 58 8.27 3.11 12.85
C ILE A 58 8.28 4.12 13.99
N GLU A 59 8.42 3.67 15.24
CA GLU A 59 8.49 4.55 16.42
C GLU A 59 9.73 5.46 16.38
N ALA A 60 10.88 4.97 15.93
CA ALA A 60 12.07 5.81 15.76
C ALA A 60 11.85 6.95 14.74
N LYS A 61 10.94 6.78 13.78
CA LYS A 61 10.72 7.71 12.66
C LYS A 61 9.37 8.41 12.67
N TYR A 62 8.46 8.11 13.61
CA TYR A 62 7.08 8.61 13.54
C TYR A 62 7.01 10.13 13.52
N VAL A 63 7.87 10.83 14.28
CA VAL A 63 7.88 12.29 14.33
C VAL A 63 8.13 12.89 12.94
N ASN A 64 9.04 12.29 12.17
CA ASN A 64 9.37 12.76 10.82
C ASN A 64 8.23 12.48 9.83
N MET A 65 7.65 11.27 9.89
CA MET A 65 6.46 10.93 9.09
C MET A 65 5.28 11.85 9.41
N PHE A 66 5.03 12.09 10.70
CA PHE A 66 3.90 12.88 11.14
C PHE A 66 4.07 14.35 10.74
N ARG A 67 5.28 14.89 10.88
CA ARG A 67 5.67 16.21 10.37
C ARG A 67 5.45 16.33 8.88
N HIS A 68 5.86 15.31 8.12
CA HIS A 68 5.64 15.28 6.68
C HIS A 68 4.15 15.33 6.33
N GLU A 69 3.32 14.51 6.97
CA GLU A 69 1.88 14.53 6.72
C GLU A 69 1.25 15.89 7.06
N ILE A 70 1.60 16.48 8.21
CA ILE A 70 1.11 17.81 8.59
C ILE A 70 1.55 18.87 7.57
N LYS A 71 2.83 18.85 7.17
CA LYS A 71 3.40 19.73 6.13
C LYS A 71 2.63 19.61 4.82
N ARG A 72 2.36 18.38 4.40
CA ARG A 72 1.69 18.08 3.13
C ARG A 72 0.29 18.69 3.08
N TRP A 73 -0.45 18.62 4.18
CA TRP A 73 -1.84 19.06 4.23
C TRP A 73 -2.03 20.53 4.63
N LEU A 74 -1.16 21.07 5.49
CA LEU A 74 -1.29 22.45 6.00
C LEU A 74 -0.25 23.43 5.43
N GLY A 75 0.75 22.95 4.69
CA GLY A 75 1.84 23.73 4.14
C GLY A 75 2.99 23.98 5.13
N GLU A 76 4.10 24.53 4.63
CA GLU A 76 5.35 24.67 5.40
C GLU A 76 5.21 25.61 6.61
N GLY A 77 4.33 26.61 6.53
CA GLY A 77 4.16 27.64 7.54
C GLY A 77 3.59 27.16 8.88
N GLN A 78 3.02 25.96 8.95
CA GLN A 78 2.41 25.40 10.18
C GLN A 78 3.37 24.46 10.94
N ILE A 79 4.49 24.04 10.34
CA ILE A 79 5.43 23.09 10.96
C ILE A 79 6.28 23.76 12.05
N ALA A 80 6.35 25.09 12.07
CA ALA A 80 7.14 25.84 13.05
C ALA A 80 6.63 25.69 14.50
N LYS A 81 5.43 25.13 14.70
CA LYS A 81 4.93 24.77 16.03
C LYS A 81 5.46 23.40 16.43
N ASP A 82 5.89 23.27 17.68
CA ASP A 82 6.23 21.97 18.25
C ASP A 82 5.00 21.06 18.17
N ILE A 83 5.13 19.96 17.41
CA ILE A 83 4.09 18.94 17.31
C ILE A 83 4.09 18.18 18.63
N ASN A 84 3.13 18.51 19.48
CA ASN A 84 2.93 17.80 20.73
C ASN A 84 2.10 16.55 20.47
N ALA A 85 2.74 15.51 19.93
CA ALA A 85 2.09 14.24 19.66
C ALA A 85 2.96 13.08 20.13
N SER A 86 2.33 12.13 20.80
CA SER A 86 2.94 10.86 21.17
C SER A 86 2.92 9.88 19.98
N PHE A 87 3.67 8.79 20.11
CA PHE A 87 3.58 7.69 19.15
C PHE A 87 2.16 7.09 19.10
N LEU A 88 1.46 7.05 20.23
CA LEU A 88 0.07 6.57 20.28
C LEU A 88 -0.87 7.45 19.45
N ASP A 89 -0.71 8.77 19.51
CA ASP A 89 -1.48 9.70 18.67
C ASP A 89 -1.26 9.40 17.19
N PHE A 90 0.00 9.12 16.81
CA PHE A 90 0.35 8.72 15.44
C PHE A 90 -0.35 7.41 15.03
N LEU A 91 -0.31 6.37 15.88
CA LEU A 91 -1.02 5.10 15.64
C LEU A 91 -2.54 5.29 15.50
N CYS A 92 -3.13 6.24 16.23
CA CYS A 92 -4.56 6.55 16.09
C CYS A 92 -4.88 7.35 14.82
N CYS A 93 -3.97 8.23 14.40
CA CYS A 93 -4.15 9.12 13.25
C CYS A 93 -4.09 8.39 11.91
N PHE A 94 -3.44 7.23 11.84
CA PHE A 94 -3.21 6.53 10.58
C PHE A 94 -3.53 5.05 10.69
N LYS A 95 -4.23 4.52 9.68
CA LYS A 95 -4.23 3.09 9.41
C LYS A 95 -2.97 2.76 8.61
N PHE A 96 -2.24 1.76 9.08
CA PHE A 96 -1.04 1.26 8.41
C PHE A 96 -1.39 0.16 7.42
N GLU A 97 -0.70 0.19 6.30
CA GLU A 97 -0.76 -0.86 5.30
C GLU A 97 0.66 -1.15 4.84
N VAL A 98 1.05 -2.42 4.99
CA VAL A 98 2.43 -2.84 4.82
C VAL A 98 2.53 -3.71 3.58
N HIS A 99 3.50 -3.39 2.73
CA HIS A 99 3.77 -4.10 1.50
C HIS A 99 5.21 -4.61 1.48
N THR A 100 5.36 -5.93 1.36
CA THR A 100 6.67 -6.58 1.33
C THR A 100 7.01 -7.14 -0.05
N HIS A 101 6.03 -7.26 -0.94
CA HIS A 101 6.24 -7.71 -2.31
C HIS A 101 6.43 -6.54 -3.25
N LEU A 102 7.68 -6.31 -3.65
CA LEU A 102 8.10 -5.16 -4.45
C LEU A 102 8.62 -5.59 -5.82
N VAL A 103 8.15 -4.90 -6.86
CA VAL A 103 8.59 -5.04 -8.24
C VAL A 103 9.15 -3.70 -8.69
N LEU A 104 10.45 -3.64 -8.93
CA LEU A 104 11.11 -2.42 -9.39
C LEU A 104 11.09 -2.36 -10.92
N MET A 105 10.49 -1.29 -11.45
CA MET A 105 10.57 -0.93 -12.88
C MET A 105 11.43 0.33 -13.13
N GLU A 106 12.17 0.73 -12.09
CA GLU A 106 13.22 1.74 -12.10
C GLU A 106 14.57 1.07 -11.77
N GLU A 107 15.69 1.76 -11.99
CA GLU A 107 17.04 1.20 -11.76
C GLU A 107 17.28 0.83 -10.30
N SER A 108 16.75 1.61 -9.36
CA SER A 108 16.75 1.31 -7.94
C SER A 108 15.49 1.84 -7.25
N LEU A 109 15.27 1.39 -6.01
CA LEU A 109 14.17 1.91 -5.18
C LEU A 109 14.36 3.39 -4.81
N LEU A 110 15.61 3.87 -4.76
CA LEU A 110 15.94 5.27 -4.48
C LEU A 110 15.54 6.19 -5.64
N ASP A 111 15.51 5.66 -6.86
CA ASP A 111 15.05 6.40 -8.04
C ASP A 111 13.51 6.46 -8.11
N GLY A 112 12.82 5.59 -7.38
CA GLY A 112 11.36 5.53 -7.31
C GLY A 112 10.77 6.63 -6.44
N ASN A 113 9.90 7.45 -7.02
CA ASN A 113 9.12 8.46 -6.30
C ASN A 113 7.61 8.21 -6.34
N GLN A 114 7.18 7.19 -7.09
CA GLN A 114 5.79 6.80 -7.25
C GLN A 114 5.67 5.28 -7.13
N MET A 115 4.50 4.83 -6.70
CA MET A 115 4.18 3.41 -6.69
C MET A 115 2.74 3.12 -7.12
N ILE A 116 2.56 1.92 -7.64
CA ILE A 116 1.27 1.36 -8.02
C ILE A 116 1.09 0.09 -7.18
N CYS A 117 0.06 0.04 -6.36
CA CYS A 117 -0.32 -1.15 -5.60
C CYS A 117 -1.43 -1.90 -6.32
N ILE A 118 -1.21 -3.19 -6.59
CA ILE A 118 -2.18 -4.11 -7.16
C ILE A 118 -2.64 -5.05 -6.06
N LYS A 119 -3.94 -5.08 -5.80
CA LYS A 119 -4.53 -5.97 -4.79
C LYS A 119 -5.70 -6.76 -5.35
N PRO A 120 -5.86 -8.03 -4.96
CA PRO A 120 -7.03 -8.80 -5.34
C PRO A 120 -8.26 -8.21 -4.65
N ARG A 121 -9.34 -8.06 -5.41
CA ARG A 121 -10.65 -7.68 -4.87
C ARG A 121 -11.28 -8.87 -4.17
N THR A 122 -12.21 -8.59 -3.26
CA THR A 122 -13.05 -9.61 -2.61
C THR A 122 -13.74 -10.53 -3.62
N ALA A 123 -14.12 -10.03 -4.80
CA ALA A 123 -14.72 -10.83 -5.86
C ALA A 123 -13.78 -11.94 -6.38
N MET A 124 -12.48 -11.65 -6.50
CA MET A 124 -11.47 -12.63 -6.87
C MET A 124 -11.27 -13.65 -5.75
N MET A 125 -11.18 -13.17 -4.51
CA MET A 125 -10.98 -14.03 -3.35
C MET A 125 -12.15 -14.99 -3.10
N LYS A 126 -13.38 -14.52 -3.29
CA LYS A 126 -14.56 -15.38 -3.22
C LYS A 126 -14.54 -16.47 -4.31
N LEU A 127 -14.15 -16.13 -5.53
CA LEU A 127 -14.05 -17.10 -6.62
C LEU A 127 -13.02 -18.19 -6.32
N ILE A 128 -11.89 -17.81 -5.73
CA ILE A 128 -10.85 -18.76 -5.29
C ILE A 128 -11.38 -19.67 -4.18
N GLN A 129 -12.06 -19.10 -3.17
CA GLN A 129 -12.69 -19.87 -2.09
C GLN A 129 -13.74 -20.86 -2.61
N ASP A 130 -14.59 -20.43 -3.53
CA ASP A 130 -15.64 -21.27 -4.14
C ASP A 130 -15.01 -22.44 -4.91
N LYS A 131 -13.93 -22.18 -5.68
CA LYS A 131 -13.19 -23.22 -6.41
C LYS A 131 -12.48 -24.20 -5.47
N LEU A 132 -11.78 -23.71 -4.45
CA LEU A 132 -11.14 -24.53 -3.42
C LEU A 132 -12.14 -25.47 -2.76
N SER A 133 -13.30 -24.94 -2.39
CA SER A 133 -14.40 -25.71 -1.78
C SER A 133 -14.97 -26.78 -2.72
N SER A 134 -14.99 -26.52 -4.03
CA SER A 134 -15.56 -27.45 -5.02
C SER A 134 -14.66 -28.63 -5.37
N LEU A 135 -13.34 -28.51 -5.16
CA LEU A 135 -12.35 -29.49 -5.62
C LEU A 135 -12.03 -30.58 -4.59
N ASN A 136 -12.67 -30.58 -3.40
CA ASN A 136 -12.37 -31.51 -2.29
C ASN A 136 -10.86 -31.59 -1.95
N TYR A 137 -10.08 -30.55 -2.27
CA TYR A 137 -8.75 -30.40 -1.70
C TYR A 137 -8.98 -30.16 -0.20
N GLY A 138 -8.52 -31.10 0.62
CA GLY A 138 -8.67 -31.03 2.08
C GLY A 138 -8.12 -29.72 2.63
N ASP A 139 -8.46 -29.45 3.89
CA ASP A 139 -8.14 -28.26 4.72
C ASP A 139 -6.67 -27.75 4.71
N ASP A 140 -5.76 -28.34 3.93
CA ASP A 140 -4.31 -28.17 4.02
C ASP A 140 -3.66 -27.23 2.99
N LEU A 141 -4.38 -26.63 2.03
CA LEU A 141 -3.70 -25.87 0.95
C LEU A 141 -3.80 -24.34 1.01
N VAL A 142 -4.88 -23.78 1.57
CA VAL A 142 -5.00 -22.32 1.76
C VAL A 142 -5.97 -22.02 2.92
N THR A 143 -5.45 -21.48 4.01
CA THR A 143 -6.21 -21.03 5.18
C THR A 143 -6.93 -19.70 4.92
N GLN A 144 -8.01 -19.43 5.68
CA GLN A 144 -8.66 -18.10 5.66
C GLN A 144 -7.69 -16.97 6.05
N GLN A 145 -6.69 -17.28 6.86
CA GLN A 145 -5.64 -16.36 7.25
C GLN A 145 -4.75 -15.97 6.06
N GLU A 146 -4.32 -16.94 5.24
CA GLU A 146 -3.54 -16.69 4.02
C GLU A 146 -4.34 -15.86 3.00
N ILE A 147 -5.63 -16.15 2.82
CA ILE A 147 -6.53 -15.37 1.97
C ILE A 147 -6.62 -13.91 2.44
N THR A 148 -6.70 -13.70 3.75
CA THR A 148 -6.74 -12.34 4.33
C THR A 148 -5.42 -11.62 4.07
N GLN A 149 -4.29 -12.29 4.29
CA GLN A 149 -2.96 -11.74 4.00
C GLN A 149 -2.77 -11.39 2.52
N TRP A 150 -3.33 -12.18 1.59
CA TRP A 150 -3.28 -11.86 0.17
C TRP A 150 -4.06 -10.61 -0.20
N GLN A 151 -5.18 -10.32 0.49
CA GLN A 151 -5.94 -9.09 0.28
C GLN A 151 -5.23 -7.86 0.84
N GLU A 152 -4.57 -8.00 1.99
CA GLU A 152 -3.96 -6.88 2.71
C GLU A 152 -2.59 -6.50 2.14
N ASN A 153 -1.77 -7.50 1.80
CA ASN A 153 -0.47 -7.31 1.19
C ASN A 153 -0.63 -7.43 -0.34
N GLY A 154 -0.61 -6.32 -1.08
CA GLY A 154 -0.64 -6.34 -2.55
C GLY A 154 0.76 -6.35 -3.16
N THR A 155 0.86 -6.64 -4.46
CA THR A 155 2.08 -6.37 -5.22
C THR A 155 2.24 -4.88 -5.42
N VAL A 156 3.38 -4.35 -4.99
CA VAL A 156 3.74 -2.96 -5.21
C VAL A 156 4.75 -2.84 -6.33
N ILE A 157 4.40 -2.06 -7.33
CA ILE A 157 5.25 -1.74 -8.48
C ILE A 157 5.79 -0.34 -8.29
N VAL A 158 7.11 -0.20 -8.28
CA VAL A 158 7.78 1.10 -8.24
C VAL A 158 8.03 1.53 -9.67
N LYS A 159 7.29 2.55 -10.10
CA LYS A 159 7.34 3.08 -11.46
C LYS A 159 7.04 4.56 -11.44
N ASN A 160 7.96 5.34 -11.97
CA ASN A 160 7.78 6.76 -12.19
C ASN A 160 7.03 6.97 -13.50
N LEU A 161 5.81 7.50 -13.39
CA LEU A 161 5.00 7.95 -14.50
C LEU A 161 5.19 9.45 -14.69
N PRO A 162 5.33 9.93 -15.95
CA PRO A 162 5.40 11.37 -16.23
C PRO A 162 4.14 12.11 -15.75
N SER A 163 2.98 11.44 -15.82
CA SER A 163 1.71 11.96 -15.35
C SER A 163 0.79 10.84 -14.83
N VAL A 164 -0.14 11.19 -13.94
CA VAL A 164 -1.22 10.28 -13.51
C VAL A 164 -2.08 9.81 -14.69
N TYR A 165 -2.15 10.58 -15.78
CA TYR A 165 -2.87 10.18 -17.00
C TYR A 165 -2.22 8.99 -17.71
N ASP A 166 -0.91 8.76 -17.49
CA ASP A 166 -0.16 7.65 -18.09
C ASP A 166 -0.40 6.32 -17.35
N LEU A 167 -1.03 6.35 -16.17
CA LEU A 167 -1.34 5.16 -15.38
C LEU A 167 -2.21 4.18 -16.17
N ARG A 168 -3.29 4.66 -16.80
CA ARG A 168 -4.21 3.79 -17.53
C ARG A 168 -3.57 3.18 -18.79
N PRO A 169 -2.86 3.94 -19.64
CA PRO A 169 -2.04 3.36 -20.71
C PRO A 169 -1.04 2.31 -20.21
N PHE A 170 -0.31 2.61 -19.14
CA PHE A 170 0.65 1.67 -18.54
C PHE A 170 -0.04 0.36 -18.12
N LEU A 171 -1.12 0.44 -17.35
CA LEU A 171 -1.85 -0.75 -16.90
C LEU A 171 -2.43 -1.56 -18.08
N ARG A 172 -2.90 -0.90 -19.14
CA ARG A 172 -3.38 -1.60 -20.35
C ARG A 172 -2.29 -2.36 -21.08
N LEU A 173 -1.06 -1.86 -21.05
CA LEU A 173 0.08 -2.55 -21.67
C LEU A 173 0.62 -3.68 -20.79
N GLN A 174 0.49 -3.54 -19.46
CA GLN A 174 1.14 -4.44 -18.51
C GLN A 174 0.20 -5.41 -17.78
N TYR A 175 -1.13 -5.30 -17.95
CA TYR A 175 -2.09 -6.02 -17.10
C TYR A 175 -1.83 -7.52 -16.96
N TYR A 176 -1.37 -8.17 -18.03
CA TYR A 176 -1.07 -9.59 -18.02
C TYR A 176 0.15 -9.89 -17.13
N ASN A 177 1.25 -9.17 -17.32
CA ASN A 177 2.46 -9.29 -16.48
C ASN A 177 2.14 -8.99 -15.00
N LEU A 178 1.30 -7.98 -14.74
CA LEU A 178 0.89 -7.63 -13.38
C LEU A 178 0.04 -8.72 -12.73
N TYR A 179 -0.88 -9.31 -13.49
CA TYR A 179 -1.67 -10.45 -13.08
C TYR A 179 -0.80 -11.67 -12.77
N GLU A 180 0.12 -12.04 -13.66
CA GLU A 180 1.04 -13.15 -13.44
C GLU A 180 1.91 -12.94 -12.21
N THR A 181 2.43 -11.73 -12.03
CA THR A 181 3.27 -11.40 -10.87
C THR A 181 2.48 -11.54 -9.57
N GLU A 182 1.25 -11.01 -9.53
CA GLU A 182 0.38 -11.09 -8.36
C GLU A 182 -0.03 -12.55 -8.06
N MET A 183 -0.23 -13.37 -9.09
CA MET A 183 -0.46 -14.80 -8.93
C MET A 183 0.75 -15.54 -8.34
N LEU A 184 1.94 -15.30 -8.89
CA LEU A 184 3.19 -15.90 -8.40
C LEU A 184 3.46 -15.56 -6.93
N ARG A 185 3.03 -14.37 -6.49
CA ARG A 185 3.12 -13.96 -5.08
C ARG A 185 2.21 -14.78 -4.17
N MET A 186 0.97 -15.03 -4.58
CA MET A 186 -0.03 -15.67 -3.72
C MET A 186 0.17 -17.19 -3.61
N CYS A 187 0.46 -17.88 -4.71
CA CYS A 187 0.78 -19.31 -4.65
C CYS A 187 1.49 -19.79 -5.93
N SER A 188 2.63 -20.47 -5.78
CA SER A 188 3.36 -21.10 -6.89
C SER A 188 2.74 -22.41 -7.37
N ASP A 189 1.99 -23.10 -6.50
CA ASP A 189 1.71 -24.53 -6.67
C ASP A 189 0.29 -24.82 -7.18
N VAL A 190 -0.62 -23.83 -7.18
CA VAL A 190 -2.01 -24.04 -7.62
C VAL A 190 -2.46 -23.00 -8.63
N THR A 191 -1.86 -23.06 -9.82
CA THR A 191 -2.20 -22.20 -10.97
C THR A 191 -3.63 -22.43 -11.49
N GLU A 192 -4.19 -23.62 -11.30
CA GLU A 192 -5.51 -24.02 -11.83
C GLU A 192 -6.71 -23.34 -11.13
N ILE A 193 -6.51 -22.79 -9.93
CA ILE A 193 -7.58 -22.14 -9.16
C ILE A 193 -7.83 -20.71 -9.64
N TRP A 194 -6.83 -20.05 -10.20
CA TRP A 194 -6.93 -18.63 -10.53
C TRP A 194 -7.92 -18.40 -11.69
N PRO A 195 -8.64 -17.27 -11.71
CA PRO A 195 -9.43 -16.91 -12.87
C PRO A 195 -8.50 -16.52 -14.01
N GLU A 196 -8.75 -17.02 -15.22
CA GLU A 196 -8.03 -16.57 -16.41
C GLU A 196 -8.32 -15.08 -16.65
N VAL A 197 -7.27 -14.28 -16.87
CA VAL A 197 -7.38 -12.84 -17.14
C VAL A 197 -6.89 -12.55 -18.56
N GLU A 198 -7.81 -12.62 -19.51
CA GLU A 198 -7.49 -12.44 -20.94
C GLU A 198 -7.54 -10.97 -21.39
N SER A 199 -8.10 -10.07 -20.57
CA SER A 199 -8.27 -8.67 -20.94
C SER A 199 -8.07 -7.70 -19.78
N TYR A 200 -7.73 -6.46 -20.11
CA TYR A 200 -7.63 -5.36 -19.15
C TYR A 200 -8.95 -5.14 -18.37
N GLN A 201 -10.10 -5.38 -18.99
CA GLN A 201 -11.39 -5.23 -18.31
C GLN A 201 -11.59 -6.30 -17.24
N MET A 202 -11.18 -7.54 -17.51
CA MET A 202 -11.19 -8.62 -16.52
C MET A 202 -10.19 -8.33 -15.40
N PHE A 203 -9.00 -7.82 -15.73
CA PHE A 203 -8.03 -7.37 -14.74
C PHE A 203 -8.64 -6.36 -13.77
N CYS A 204 -9.28 -5.29 -14.26
CA CYS A 204 -9.94 -4.29 -13.41
C CYS A 204 -11.12 -4.85 -12.59
N ARG A 205 -11.74 -5.95 -13.02
CA ARG A 205 -12.82 -6.63 -12.29
C ARG A 205 -12.29 -7.41 -11.09
N TYR A 206 -11.10 -7.99 -11.21
CA TYR A 206 -10.52 -8.85 -10.17
C TYR A 206 -9.52 -8.10 -9.29
N PHE A 207 -8.91 -7.03 -9.77
CA PHE A 207 -7.91 -6.28 -9.04
C PHE A 207 -8.36 -4.84 -8.81
N VAL A 208 -7.98 -4.32 -7.64
CA VAL A 208 -7.95 -2.88 -7.38
C VAL A 208 -6.54 -2.38 -7.63
N VAL A 209 -6.46 -1.20 -8.23
CA VAL A 209 -5.21 -0.49 -8.49
C VAL A 209 -5.24 0.78 -7.67
N GLU A 210 -4.31 0.90 -6.73
CA GLU A 210 -4.07 2.12 -5.95
C GLU A 210 -2.79 2.76 -6.49
N TYR A 211 -2.80 4.06 -6.72
CA TYR A 211 -1.63 4.82 -7.18
C TYR A 211 -1.25 5.81 -6.09
N HIS A 212 0.03 5.83 -5.75
CA HIS A 212 0.61 6.72 -4.76
C HIS A 212 1.65 7.58 -5.44
N SER A 213 1.42 8.89 -5.42
CA SER A 213 2.34 9.85 -6.03
C SER A 213 3.53 10.20 -5.13
N GLN A 214 3.48 9.75 -3.87
CA GLN A 214 4.42 10.09 -2.81
C GLN A 214 5.05 8.81 -2.24
N LEU A 215 6.07 8.28 -2.91
CA LEU A 215 6.96 7.27 -2.35
C LEU A 215 8.20 7.97 -1.77
N LEU A 216 8.39 7.89 -0.46
CA LEU A 216 9.40 8.66 0.26
C LEU A 216 10.41 7.76 0.98
N HIS A 217 11.65 8.20 0.95
CA HIS A 217 12.76 7.65 1.73
C HIS A 217 13.02 8.56 2.92
N LEU A 218 12.83 8.04 4.12
CA LEU A 218 13.19 8.73 5.36
C LEU A 218 14.68 8.48 5.61
N VAL A 219 15.52 9.32 5.00
CA VAL A 219 16.97 9.38 5.26
C VAL A 219 17.24 10.04 6.60
#